data_AF-A0AAD9TY02-F1
#
_entry.id   AF-A0AAD9TY02-F1
#
_cell.length_a   1.000
_cell.length_b   1.000
_cell.length_c   1.000
_cell.angle_alpha   90.00
_cell.angle_beta   90.00
_cell.angle_gamma   90.00
#
_symmetry.space_group_name_H-M   'P 1'
#
loop_
_entity.id
_entity.type
_entity.pdbx_description
1 polymer ?
#
loop_
_entity_poly.entity_id
_entity_poly.type
_entity_poly.pdbx_seq_one_letter_code
_entity_poly.pdbx_strand_id
1 'polypeptide(L)'
;MVSLYEASYYRFEWESIMEEARKFTTENLKNLESHDLESKLAMEVKHALELPLHWRTPRLEARWFIDVYERRQDVNHILIEFAKLAFNIVQEFYQQKRKQVSRWWKKYDLGEKLHFARDMQAGSSIPVDSGDRFRASVRILEDTKYKD
;
A
#
# COMPACT_ATOMS: atom_id res chain seq x y z
N MET A 1 11.33 -12.42 14.83
CA MET A 1 11.43 -13.36 13.68
C MET A 1 11.10 -12.68 12.36
N VAL A 2 9.99 -11.94 12.24
CA VAL A 2 9.63 -11.20 11.01
C VAL A 2 10.77 -10.31 10.49
N SER A 3 11.44 -9.54 11.36
CA SER A 3 12.56 -8.69 10.93
C SER A 3 13.74 -9.46 10.29
N LEU A 4 14.01 -10.68 10.76
CA LEU A 4 15.06 -11.54 10.18
C LEU A 4 14.60 -12.14 8.85
N TYR A 5 13.32 -12.53 8.75
CA TYR A 5 12.72 -12.94 7.49
C TYR A 5 12.86 -11.84 6.43
N GLU A 6 12.48 -10.61 6.76
CA GLU A 6 12.58 -9.46 5.85
C GLU A 6 14.03 -9.15 5.46
N ALA A 7 14.95 -9.16 6.43
CA ALA A 7 16.37 -8.95 6.17
C ALA A 7 16.96 -10.02 5.23
N SER A 8 16.49 -11.27 5.33
CA SER A 8 16.99 -12.38 4.50
C SER A 8 16.70 -12.20 3.00
N TYR A 9 15.75 -11.33 2.62
CA TYR A 9 15.48 -11.01 1.21
C TYR A 9 16.45 -10.01 0.58
N TYR A 10 17.34 -9.40 1.38
CA TYR A 10 18.43 -8.54 0.88
C TYR A 10 19.72 -9.32 0.57
N ARG A 11 19.64 -10.65 0.62
CA ARG A 11 20.73 -11.59 0.42
C ARG A 11 21.37 -11.49 -0.97
N PHE A 12 22.70 -11.60 -1.03
CA PHE A 12 23.44 -11.87 -2.27
C PHE A 12 23.61 -13.37 -2.55
N GLU A 13 23.83 -13.75 -3.81
CA GLU A 13 23.84 -15.16 -4.25
C GLU A 13 24.74 -16.08 -3.41
N TRP A 14 25.90 -15.58 -2.96
CA TRP A 14 26.92 -16.31 -2.20
C TRP A 14 26.67 -16.41 -0.68
N GLU A 15 25.66 -15.73 -0.14
CA GLU A 15 25.41 -15.69 1.31
C GLU A 15 24.53 -16.85 1.77
N SER A 16 25.12 -18.04 1.98
CA SER A 16 24.38 -19.23 2.43
C SER A 16 23.63 -19.05 3.76
N ILE A 17 24.21 -18.29 4.69
CA ILE A 17 23.63 -18.04 6.02
C ILE A 17 22.25 -17.35 5.92
N MET A 18 22.09 -16.41 4.99
CA MET A 18 20.82 -15.71 4.81
C MET A 18 19.75 -16.61 4.18
N GLU A 19 20.16 -17.57 3.34
CA GLU A 19 19.25 -18.58 2.78
C GLU A 19 18.74 -19.53 3.88
N GLU A 20 19.61 -19.95 4.79
CA GLU A 20 19.25 -20.74 5.97
C GLU A 20 18.35 -19.95 6.93
N ALA A 21 18.69 -18.69 7.21
CA ALA A 21 17.86 -17.79 8.02
C ALA A 21 16.46 -17.61 7.43
N ARG A 22 16.35 -17.50 6.09
CA ARG A 22 15.07 -17.43 5.39
C ARG A 22 14.24 -18.69 5.58
N LYS A 23 14.83 -19.87 5.38
CA LYS A 23 14.14 -21.16 5.57
C LYS A 23 13.66 -21.32 7.01
N PHE A 24 14.55 -21.10 7.96
CA PHE A 24 14.26 -21.17 9.40
C PHE A 24 13.12 -20.22 9.78
N THR A 25 13.19 -18.95 9.38
CA THR A 25 12.14 -17.98 9.72
C THR A 25 10.82 -18.29 9.01
N THR A 26 10.85 -18.75 7.76
CA THR A 26 9.62 -19.10 7.02
C THR A 26 8.85 -20.22 7.69
N GLU A 27 9.52 -21.30 8.10
CA GLU A 27 8.90 -22.44 8.78
C GLU A 27 8.24 -22.01 10.10
N ASN A 28 8.97 -21.24 10.91
CA ASN A 28 8.47 -20.77 12.19
C ASN A 28 7.32 -19.76 12.04
N LEU A 29 7.39 -18.84 11.06
CA LEU A 29 6.33 -17.87 10.80
C LEU A 29 5.05 -18.54 10.29
N LYS A 30 5.15 -19.58 9.46
CA LYS A 30 3.99 -20.38 9.03
C LYS A 30 3.32 -21.13 10.18
N ASN A 31 4.12 -21.65 11.11
CA ASN A 31 3.60 -22.27 12.33
C ASN A 31 2.91 -21.23 13.23
N LEU A 32 3.38 -19.99 13.27
CA LEU A 32 2.72 -18.93 14.03
C LEU A 32 1.42 -18.46 13.39
N GLU A 33 1.35 -18.40 12.06
CA GLU A 33 0.14 -18.03 11.31
C GLU A 33 -1.03 -19.00 11.59
N SER A 34 -0.76 -20.29 11.78
CA SER A 34 -1.80 -21.31 12.01
C SER A 34 -2.39 -21.29 13.42
N HIS A 35 -1.72 -20.64 14.39
CA HIS A 35 -2.11 -20.68 15.80
C HIS A 35 -2.80 -19.42 16.32
N ASP A 36 -2.65 -18.27 15.65
CA ASP A 36 -3.09 -16.99 16.18
C ASP A 36 -3.69 -16.13 15.06
N LEU A 37 -5.02 -16.11 14.92
CA LEU A 37 -5.72 -15.51 13.78
C LEU A 37 -6.13 -14.04 13.99
N GLU A 38 -6.13 -13.54 15.23
CA GLU A 38 -6.71 -12.22 15.56
C GLU A 38 -5.69 -11.19 16.06
N SER A 39 -4.45 -11.59 16.33
CA SER A 39 -3.45 -10.65 16.84
C SER A 39 -2.89 -9.74 15.74
N LYS A 40 -2.51 -8.50 16.10
CA LYS A 40 -1.79 -7.57 15.21
C LYS A 40 -0.55 -8.23 14.58
N LEU A 41 0.13 -9.06 15.37
CA LEU A 41 1.30 -9.81 14.93
C LEU A 41 0.94 -10.77 13.80
N ALA A 42 -0.19 -11.47 13.89
CA ALA A 42 -0.66 -12.36 12.84
C ALA A 42 -0.89 -11.65 11.50
N MET A 43 -1.46 -10.43 11.52
CA MET A 43 -1.61 -9.62 10.31
C MET A 43 -0.26 -9.24 9.70
N GLU A 44 0.73 -8.84 10.50
CA GLU A 44 2.08 -8.51 10.04
C GLU A 44 2.79 -9.77 9.48
N VAL A 45 2.64 -10.92 10.13
CA VAL A 45 3.22 -12.21 9.69
C VAL A 45 2.62 -12.66 8.36
N LYS A 46 1.29 -12.67 8.24
CA LYS A 46 0.58 -13.04 7.01
C LYS A 46 0.97 -12.12 5.85
N HIS A 47 1.07 -10.82 6.12
CA HIS A 47 1.50 -9.85 5.11
C HIS A 47 2.95 -10.10 4.68
N ALA A 48 3.88 -10.36 5.62
CA ALA A 48 5.26 -10.69 5.27
C ALA A 48 5.36 -11.97 4.42
N LEU A 49 4.62 -13.03 4.79
CA LEU A 49 4.65 -14.33 4.10
C LEU A 49 4.04 -14.31 2.69
N GLU A 50 3.08 -13.43 2.41
CA GLU A 50 2.52 -13.25 1.08
C GLU A 50 3.55 -12.68 0.10
N LEU A 51 4.25 -11.62 0.52
CA LEU A 51 5.30 -10.98 -0.24
C LEU A 51 6.22 -10.21 0.73
N PRO A 52 7.54 -10.39 0.68
CA PRO A 52 8.46 -9.67 1.54
C PRO A 52 8.46 -8.17 1.21
N LEU A 53 8.74 -7.34 2.22
CA LEU A 53 8.84 -5.88 2.09
C LEU A 53 9.82 -5.45 1.01
N HIS A 54 10.90 -6.20 0.82
CA HIS A 54 11.91 -5.89 -0.19
C HIS A 54 11.35 -5.90 -1.63
N TRP A 55 10.32 -6.71 -1.90
CA TRP A 55 9.70 -6.81 -3.23
C TRP A 55 8.42 -5.98 -3.35
N ARG A 56 7.90 -5.45 -2.24
CA ARG A 56 6.71 -4.60 -2.23
C ARG A 56 7.05 -3.19 -2.72
N THR A 57 6.10 -2.60 -3.45
CA THR A 57 6.22 -1.19 -3.86
C THR A 57 5.68 -0.29 -2.76
N PRO A 58 6.51 0.55 -2.10
CA PRO A 58 6.06 1.32 -0.93
C PRO A 58 4.83 2.20 -1.19
N ARG A 59 4.66 2.69 -2.43
CA ARG A 59 3.51 3.51 -2.80
C ARG A 59 2.19 2.74 -2.79
N LEU A 60 2.19 1.47 -3.21
CA LEU A 60 0.97 0.65 -3.23
C LEU A 60 0.62 0.19 -1.81
N GLU A 61 1.64 -0.07 -0.98
CA GLU A 61 1.47 -0.50 0.41
C GLU A 61 1.24 0.64 1.41
N ALA A 62 1.45 1.90 1.00
CA ALA A 62 1.35 3.05 1.88
C ALA A 62 0.03 3.06 2.67
N ARG A 63 -1.07 2.66 2.01
CA ARG A 63 -2.37 2.56 2.65
C ARG A 63 -2.41 1.51 3.76
N TRP A 64 -1.91 0.31 3.47
CA TRP A 64 -1.86 -0.79 4.43
C TRP A 64 -1.04 -0.40 5.66
N PHE A 65 0.14 0.22 5.47
CA PHE A 65 0.97 0.67 6.58
C PHE A 65 0.33 1.76 7.43
N ILE A 66 -0.37 2.72 6.81
CA ILE A 66 -1.10 3.75 7.56
C ILE A 66 -2.18 3.09 8.43
N ASP A 67 -2.96 2.17 7.85
CA ASP A 67 -4.04 1.48 8.56
C ASP A 67 -3.52 0.58 9.69
N VAL A 68 -2.38 -0.09 9.49
CA VAL A 68 -1.72 -0.92 10.53
C VAL A 68 -1.11 -0.07 11.64
N TYR A 69 -0.50 1.07 11.29
CA TYR A 69 0.09 1.99 12.26
C TYR A 69 -1.00 2.67 13.11
N GLU A 70 -2.16 2.98 12.53
CA GLU A 70 -3.32 3.55 13.22
C GLU A 70 -3.92 2.63 14.29
N ARG A 71 -3.78 1.30 14.13
CA ARG A 71 -4.25 0.31 15.12
C ARG A 71 -3.28 0.07 16.27
N ARG A 72 -2.11 0.71 16.27
CA ARG A 72 -1.11 0.53 17.33
C ARG A 72 -1.53 1.27 18.60
N GLN A 73 -1.19 0.70 19.76
CA GLN A 73 -1.45 1.35 21.05
C GLN A 73 -0.51 2.54 21.28
N ASP A 74 0.71 2.47 20.75
CA ASP A 74 1.78 3.48 20.85
C ASP A 74 1.76 4.50 19.70
N VAL A 75 0.56 4.84 19.24
CA VAL A 75 0.39 5.64 18.03
C VAL A 75 0.75 7.11 18.24
N ASN A 76 1.58 7.66 17.34
CA ASN A 76 1.78 9.09 17.27
C ASN A 76 0.74 9.72 16.31
N HIS A 77 -0.23 10.43 16.88
CA HIS A 77 -1.31 11.05 16.13
C HIS A 77 -0.82 12.07 15.08
N ILE A 78 0.25 12.83 15.38
CA ILE A 78 0.82 13.80 14.44
C ILE A 78 1.40 13.07 13.22
N LEU A 79 2.11 11.95 13.46
CA LEU A 79 2.69 11.16 12.39
C LEU A 79 1.62 10.55 11.48
N ILE A 80 0.49 10.12 12.04
CA ILE A 80 -0.64 9.61 11.24
C ILE A 80 -1.25 10.69 10.39
N GLU A 81 -1.62 11.83 10.98
CA GLU A 81 -2.23 12.93 10.22
C GLU A 81 -1.31 13.37 9.08
N PHE A 82 0.00 13.45 9.35
CA PHE A 82 1.00 13.73 8.33
C PHE A 82 1.01 12.67 7.21
N ALA A 83 1.03 11.37 7.57
CA ALA A 83 1.03 10.28 6.59
C ALA A 83 -0.24 10.27 5.73
N LYS A 84 -1.41 10.53 6.34
CA LYS A 84 -2.70 10.65 5.64
C LYS A 84 -2.70 11.80 4.64
N LEU A 85 -2.22 12.97 5.08
CA LEU A 85 -2.11 14.16 4.24
C LEU A 85 -1.15 13.92 3.07
N ALA A 86 0.04 13.38 3.33
CA ALA A 86 1.04 13.09 2.31
C ALA A 86 0.52 12.08 1.27
N PHE A 87 -0.21 11.05 1.72
CA PHE A 87 -0.88 10.10 0.84
C PHE A 87 -1.90 10.80 -0.07
N ASN A 88 -2.76 11.65 0.50
CA ASN A 88 -3.80 12.36 -0.23
C ASN A 88 -3.25 13.32 -1.28
N ILE A 89 -2.22 14.11 -0.95
CA ILE A 89 -1.56 15.03 -1.90
C ILE A 89 -1.08 14.29 -3.14
N VAL A 90 -0.39 13.16 -2.94
CA VAL A 90 0.14 12.40 -4.06
C VAL A 90 -0.98 11.67 -4.82
N GLN A 91 -1.99 11.18 -4.12
CA GLN A 91 -3.16 10.58 -4.75
C GLN A 91 -3.85 11.59 -5.68
N GLU A 92 -4.01 12.84 -5.25
CA GLU A 92 -4.59 13.90 -6.08
C GLU A 92 -3.76 14.15 -7.34
N PHE A 93 -2.43 14.26 -7.20
CA PHE A 93 -1.52 14.42 -8.34
C PHE A 93 -1.72 13.30 -9.38
N TYR A 94 -1.80 12.04 -8.95
CA TYR A 94 -2.04 10.92 -9.86
C TYR A 94 -3.45 10.94 -10.46
N GLN A 95 -4.47 11.35 -9.71
CA GLN A 95 -5.83 11.52 -10.25
C GLN A 95 -5.86 12.58 -11.35
N GLN A 96 -5.14 13.70 -11.17
CA GLN A 96 -5.03 14.73 -12.21
C GLN A 96 -4.31 14.20 -13.45
N LYS A 97 -3.21 13.46 -13.28
CA LYS A 97 -2.51 12.79 -14.40
C LYS A 97 -3.41 11.79 -15.12
N ARG A 98 -4.17 10.97 -14.39
CA ARG A 98 -5.16 10.05 -14.98
C ARG A 98 -6.23 10.78 -15.78
N LYS A 99 -6.76 11.90 -15.28
CA LYS A 99 -7.71 12.75 -16.02
C LYS A 99 -7.11 13.32 -17.30
N GLN A 100 -5.82 13.67 -17.31
CA GLN A 100 -5.12 14.13 -18.51
C GLN A 100 -5.00 13.00 -19.54
N VAL A 101 -4.57 11.81 -19.13
CA VAL A 101 -4.47 10.64 -20.01
C VAL A 101 -5.84 10.24 -20.56
N SER A 102 -6.90 10.24 -19.73
CA SER A 102 -8.26 9.94 -20.20
C SER A 102 -8.77 10.96 -21.22
N ARG A 103 -8.51 12.26 -21.00
CA ARG A 103 -8.83 13.30 -21.99
C ARG A 103 -8.09 13.09 -23.31
N TRP A 104 -6.80 12.75 -23.24
CA TRP A 104 -6.00 12.42 -24.42
C TRP A 104 -6.54 11.18 -25.14
N TRP A 105 -6.83 10.11 -24.41
CA TRP A 105 -7.37 8.86 -24.96
C TRP A 105 -8.68 9.07 -25.72
N LYS A 106 -9.61 9.84 -25.13
CA LYS A 106 -10.88 10.21 -25.76
C LYS A 106 -10.69 11.12 -26.96
N LYS A 107 -9.75 12.08 -26.90
CA LYS A 107 -9.48 13.01 -28.01
C LYS A 107 -9.05 12.30 -29.29
N TYR A 108 -8.28 11.22 -29.18
CA TYR A 108 -7.81 10.44 -30.33
C TYR A 108 -8.72 9.28 -30.72
N ASP A 109 -9.77 9.06 -29.92
CA ASP A 109 -10.76 8.01 -30.14
C ASP A 109 -10.11 6.61 -30.21
N LEU A 110 -9.15 6.38 -29.31
CA LEU A 110 -8.33 5.17 -29.32
C LEU A 110 -9.12 3.91 -28.89
N GLY A 111 -10.18 4.08 -28.10
CA GLY A 111 -11.06 2.99 -27.71
C GLY A 111 -11.86 2.42 -28.86
N GLU A 112 -12.30 3.28 -29.79
CA GLU A 112 -12.98 2.84 -31.01
C GLU A 112 -11.97 2.43 -32.09
N LYS A 113 -10.89 3.17 -32.30
CA LYS A 113 -9.95 2.86 -33.40
C LYS A 113 -9.08 1.62 -33.18
N LEU A 114 -8.83 1.22 -31.92
CA LEU A 114 -7.98 0.10 -31.57
C LEU A 114 -8.80 -1.05 -30.97
N HIS A 115 -9.75 -1.59 -31.74
CA HIS A 115 -10.62 -2.71 -31.30
C HIS A 115 -9.87 -3.97 -30.84
N PHE A 116 -8.63 -4.17 -31.32
CA PHE A 116 -7.79 -5.29 -30.91
C PHE A 116 -7.09 -5.07 -29.57
N ALA A 117 -6.96 -3.81 -29.13
CA ALA A 117 -6.29 -3.46 -27.89
C ALA A 117 -7.32 -3.38 -26.75
N ARG A 118 -6.92 -3.82 -25.56
CA ARG A 118 -7.76 -3.69 -24.35
C ARG A 118 -7.92 -2.20 -24.02
N ASP A 119 -9.16 -1.72 -23.85
CA ASP A 119 -9.40 -0.36 -23.37
C ASP A 119 -8.88 -0.23 -21.93
N MET A 120 -7.76 0.48 -21.78
CA MET A 120 -7.06 0.62 -20.50
C MET A 120 -7.62 1.76 -19.63
N GLN A 121 -8.66 2.48 -20.09
CA GLN A 121 -9.30 3.53 -19.28
C GLN A 121 -9.90 2.98 -17.97
N ALA A 122 -10.55 1.81 -18.03
CA ALA A 122 -11.21 1.21 -16.87
C ALA A 122 -10.25 0.44 -15.95
N GLY A 123 -9.28 -0.28 -16.53
CA GLY A 123 -8.37 -1.18 -15.80
C GLY A 123 -7.27 -0.51 -14.95
N SER A 124 -7.09 0.81 -15.06
CA SER A 124 -6.17 1.59 -14.21
C SER A 124 -6.77 2.00 -12.85
N SER A 125 -8.02 1.61 -12.60
CA SER A 125 -8.71 1.90 -11.34
C SER A 125 -8.39 0.81 -10.31
N ILE A 126 -7.31 0.98 -9.56
CA ILE A 126 -7.28 0.41 -8.20
C ILE A 126 -8.54 0.94 -7.51
N PRO A 127 -9.40 0.08 -6.95
CA PRO A 127 -10.62 0.52 -6.29
C PRO A 127 -10.29 1.57 -5.24
N VAL A 128 -10.82 2.78 -5.41
CA VAL A 128 -10.74 3.89 -4.43
C VAL A 128 -11.80 3.71 -3.33
N ASP A 129 -12.43 2.53 -3.27
CA ASP A 129 -13.70 2.29 -2.59
C ASP A 129 -13.57 1.97 -1.09
N SER A 130 -12.58 2.55 -0.43
CA SER A 130 -12.49 2.61 1.05
C SER A 130 -12.09 4.00 1.55
N GLY A 131 -12.15 5.00 0.66
CA GLY A 131 -11.69 6.37 0.88
C GLY A 131 -12.62 7.27 1.71
N ASP A 132 -13.81 6.84 2.08
CA ASP A 132 -14.78 7.71 2.78
C ASP A 132 -14.29 8.16 4.16
N ARG A 133 -13.46 7.36 4.85
CA ARG A 133 -12.89 7.77 6.14
C ARG A 133 -11.74 8.79 6.03
N PHE A 134 -11.06 8.87 4.89
CA PHE A 134 -9.87 9.71 4.72
C PHE A 134 -10.15 10.98 3.91
N ARG A 135 -11.14 10.96 3.01
CA ARG A 135 -11.65 12.17 2.36
C ARG A 135 -12.33 13.11 3.35
N ALA A 136 -12.97 12.56 4.39
CA ALA A 136 -13.58 13.37 5.45
C ALA A 136 -12.54 14.25 6.17
N SER A 137 -11.35 13.71 6.48
CA SER A 137 -10.27 14.46 7.13
C SER A 137 -9.76 15.65 6.30
N VAL A 138 -9.73 15.53 4.97
CA VAL A 138 -9.32 16.64 4.08
C VAL A 138 -10.38 17.73 4.03
N ARG A 139 -11.68 17.37 3.98
CA ARG A 139 -12.77 18.36 4.03
C ARG A 139 -12.80 19.14 5.35
N ILE A 140 -12.53 18.48 6.48
CA ILE A 140 -12.49 19.15 7.79
C ILE A 140 -11.34 20.18 7.87
N LEU A 141 -10.22 19.94 7.17
CA LEU A 141 -9.10 20.88 7.09
C LEU A 141 -9.34 22.02 6.09
N GLU A 142 -10.14 21.82 5.05
CA GLU A 142 -10.54 22.89 4.13
C GLU A 142 -11.60 23.81 4.78
N ASP A 143 -12.55 23.26 5.52
CA ASP A 143 -13.63 24.02 6.19
C ASP A 143 -13.14 24.86 7.39
N THR A 144 -12.00 24.50 7.98
CA THR A 144 -11.36 25.27 9.06
C THR A 144 -10.49 26.42 8.55
N LYS A 145 -10.18 26.46 7.24
CA LYS A 145 -9.35 27.52 6.64
C LYS A 145 -10.14 28.74 6.14
N TYR A 146 -11.47 28.68 6.16
CA TYR A 146 -12.37 29.73 5.67
C TYR A 146 -13.39 30.22 6.71
N LYS A 147 -13.12 30.01 8.00
CA LYS A 147 -13.88 30.57 9.11
C LYS A 147 -12.97 31.43 9.98
N ASP A 148 -12.58 32.58 9.45
CA ASP A 148 -12.23 33.80 10.19
C ASP A 148 -12.52 35.00 9.27
#